data_AF-A0A0L7R6Q1-F1
#
_entry.id   AF-A0A0L7R6Q1-F1
#
_cell.length_a   1.000
_cell.length_b   1.000
_cell.length_c   1.000
_cell.angle_alpha   90.00
_cell.angle_beta   90.00
_cell.angle_gamma   90.00
#
_symmetry.space_group_name_H-M   'P 1'
#
loop_
_entity.id
_entity.type
_entity.pdbx_description
1 polymer ?
#
loop_
_entity_poly.entity_id
_entity_poly.type
_entity_poly.pdbx_seq_one_letter_code
_entity_poly.pdbx_strand_id
1 'polypeptide(L)' 'MRIAHESNCQYFYDCLNGVKTLHQCNENLIFNPYVEACDYPIHVACIITGHVSV' A
#
# COMPACT_ATOMS: atom_id res chain seq x y z
N MET A 1 8.88 6.99 -5.92
CA MET A 1 9.04 5.58 -5.51
C MET A 1 7.98 5.34 -4.46
N ARG A 2 7.10 4.36 -4.64
CA ARG A 2 6.02 4.13 -3.68
C ARG A 2 6.26 2.86 -2.89
N ILE A 3 6.02 2.92 -1.60
CA ILE A 3 6.23 1.78 -0.69
C ILE A 3 4.96 1.51 0.10
N ALA A 4 4.69 0.23 0.36
CA ALA A 4 3.57 -0.18 1.19
C ALA A 4 3.71 0.35 2.62
N HIS A 5 2.58 0.70 3.23
CA HIS A 5 2.56 1.05 4.64
C HIS A 5 2.68 -0.20 5.52
N GLU A 6 3.42 -0.07 6.63
CA GLU A 6 3.85 -1.19 7.48
C GLU A 6 2.69 -1.95 8.16
N SER A 7 1.59 -1.24 8.46
CA SER A 7 0.48 -1.78 9.26
C SER A 7 -0.89 -1.69 8.59
N ASN A 8 -1.00 -1.08 7.40
CA ASN A 8 -2.29 -0.80 6.79
C ASN A 8 -2.18 -0.65 5.27
N CYS A 9 -2.67 -1.63 4.53
CA CYS A 9 -2.53 -1.68 3.08
C CYS A 9 -3.36 -0.66 2.31
N GLN A 10 -4.31 0.03 2.97
CA GLN A 10 -4.95 1.19 2.34
C GLN A 10 -4.02 2.40 2.29
N TYR A 11 -2.92 2.39 3.04
CA TYR A 11 -1.95 3.46 3.01
C TYR A 11 -0.68 3.03 2.27
N PHE A 12 -0.03 4.01 1.67
CA PHE A 12 1.29 3.87 1.08
C PHE A 12 2.07 5.16 1.29
N TYR A 13 3.39 5.07 1.20
CA TYR A 13 4.23 6.25 1.20
C TYR A 13 4.69 6.56 -0.22
N ASP A 14 4.54 7.81 -0.65
CA ASP A 14 5.26 8.32 -1.80
C ASP A 14 6.57 8.94 -1.32
N CYS A 15 7.69 8.35 -1.75
CA CYS A 15 9.02 8.78 -1.40
C CYS A 15 9.51 9.76 -2.48
N LEU A 16 9.61 11.04 -2.11
CA LEU A 16 10.18 12.10 -2.95
C LEU A 16 11.37 12.75 -2.22
N ASN A 17 12.55 12.71 -2.83
CA ASN A 17 13.80 13.27 -2.27
C ASN A 17 14.12 12.80 -0.83
N GLY A 18 13.81 11.54 -0.51
CA GLY A 18 14.02 10.97 0.83
C GLY A 18 12.94 11.30 1.86
N VAL A 19 11.95 12.11 1.49
CA VAL A 19 10.78 12.41 2.31
C VAL A 19 9.67 11.42 1.98
N LYS A 20 9.15 10.74 2.99
CA LYS A 20 7.99 9.85 2.87
C LYS A 20 6.73 10.67 3.12
N THR A 21 5.86 10.76 2.13
CA THR A 21 4.52 11.35 2.28
C THR A 21 3.49 10.22 2.36
N LEU A 22 2.69 10.21 3.42
CA LEU A 22 1.62 9.22 3.58
C LEU A 22 0.45 9.55 2.65
N HIS A 23 0.03 8.59 1.85
CA HIS A 23 -1.13 8.66 0.98
C HIS A 23 -2.08 7.51 1.30
N GLN A 24 -3.37 7.76 1.11
CA GLN A 24 -4.42 6.76 1.26
C GLN A 24 -4.99 6.41 -0.12
N CYS A 25 -5.20 5.13 -0.36
CA CYS A 25 -5.97 4.64 -1.48
C CYS A 25 -7.47 4.95 -1.33
N ASN A 26 -8.19 4.98 -2.44
CA ASN A 26 -9.65 5.13 -2.42
C ASN A 26 -10.30 3.96 -1.67
N GLU A 27 -11.53 4.18 -1.19
CA GLU A 27 -12.27 3.18 -0.41
C GLU A 27 -12.30 1.82 -1.12
N ASN A 28 -11.99 0.76 -0.36
CA ASN A 28 -11.89 -0.64 -0.80
C ASN A 28 -10.71 -0.97 -1.74
N LEU A 29 -9.78 -0.05 -2.00
CA LEU A 29 -8.53 -0.34 -2.69
C LEU A 29 -7.36 -0.41 -1.71
N ILE A 30 -6.37 -1.21 -2.05
CA ILE A 30 -5.11 -1.34 -1.31
C ILE A 30 -3.92 -1.11 -2.22
N PHE A 31 -2.81 -0.64 -1.66
CA PHE A 31 -1.61 -0.37 -2.41
C PHE A 31 -0.98 -1.66 -2.92
N ASN A 32 -0.80 -1.73 -4.24
CA ASN A 32 -0.16 -2.82 -4.93
C ASN A 32 1.28 -2.41 -5.30
N PRO A 33 2.31 -2.94 -4.60
CA PRO A 33 3.71 -2.60 -4.88
C PRO A 33 4.19 -3.13 -6.23
N TYR A 34 3.50 -4.10 -6.85
CA TYR A 34 3.87 -4.64 -8.16
C TYR A 34 3.55 -3.66 -9.30
N VAL A 35 2.52 -2.83 -9.14
CA VAL A 35 2.10 -1.81 -10.12
C VAL A 35 2.27 -0.38 -9.59
N GLU A 36 2.82 -0.22 -8.37
CA GLU A 36 2.99 1.04 -7.66
C GLU A 36 1.71 1.92 -7.59
N ALA A 37 0.55 1.28 -7.50
CA ALA A 37 -0.75 1.94 -7.53
C ALA A 37 -1.78 1.23 -6.63
N CYS A 38 -2.90 1.89 -6.36
CA CYS A 38 -4.02 1.30 -5.63
C CYS A 38 -4.77 0.31 -6.53
N ASP A 39 -4.99 -0.89 -6.04
CA ASP A 39 -5.65 -1.99 -6.74
C ASP A 39 -6.62 -2.72 -5.80
N TYR A 40 -7.47 -3.56 -6.35
CA TYR A 40 -8.41 -4.34 -5.57
C TYR A 40 -7.69 -5.41 -4.73
N PRO A 41 -8.14 -5.68 -3.49
CA PRO A 41 -7.54 -6.69 -2.61
C PRO A 41 -7.59 -8.12 -3.16
N ILE A 42 -8.45 -8.39 -4.16
CA ILE A 42 -8.46 -9.67 -4.87
C ILE A 42 -7.22 -9.87 -5.78
N HIS A 43 -6.59 -8.79 -6.23
CA HIS A 43 -5.42 -8.82 -7.10
C HIS A 43 -4.09 -8.73 -6.33
N VAL A 44 -4.12 -8.31 -5.06
CA VAL A 44 -2.91 -8.16 -4.25
C VAL A 44 -3.17 -8.55 -2.79
N ALA A 45 -2.29 -9.39 -2.23
CA ALA A 45 -2.36 -9.72 -0.82
C ALA A 45 -1.78 -8.57 0.01
N CYS A 46 -2.53 -8.13 1.01
CA CYS A 46 -2.07 -7.20 2.02
C CYS A 46 -1.05 -7.91 2.93
N ILE A 47 0.25 -7.72 2.67
CA ILE A 47 1.32 -8.30 3.50
C ILE A 47 1.69 -7.31 4.59
N ILE A 48 0.89 -7.29 5.65
CA ILE A 48 1.25 -6.67 6.91
C ILE A 48 2.22 -7.61 7.61
N THR A 49 3.32 -7.11 8.17
CA THR A 49 4.31 -7.95 8.86
C THR A 49 3.63 -8.77 9.97
N GLY A 50 3.30 -10.03 9.68
CA GLY A 50 2.68 -10.99 10.61
C GLY A 50 1.19 -11.29 10.43
N HIS A 51 0.45 -10.61 9.55
CA HIS A 51 -0.97 -10.91 9.33
C HIS A 51 -1.32 -10.85 7.84
N VAL A 52 -1.63 -12.01 7.26
CA VAL A 52 -2.31 -12.08 5.96
C VAL A 52 -3.80 -11.88 6.23
N SER A 53 -4.27 -10.65 6.05
CA SER A 53 -5.71 -10.37 6.02
C SER A 53 -6.22 -10.67 4.61
N VAL A 54 -6.77 -11.87 4.44
CA VAL A 54 -7.63 -12.24 3.30
C VAL A 54 -9.02 -11.64 3.46
#